data_AF-A0A353BBV8-F1
#
_entry.id   AF-A0A353BBV8-F1
#
_cell.length_a   1.000
_cell.length_b   1.000
_cell.length_c   1.000
_cell.angle_alpha   90.00
_cell.angle_beta   90.00
_cell.angle_gamma   90.00
#
_symmetry.space_group_name_H-M   'P 1'
#
loop_
_entity.id
_entity.type
_entity.pdbx_description
1 polymer ?
#
loop_
_entity_poly.entity_id
_entity_poly.type
_entity_poly.pdbx_seq_one_letter_code
_entity_poly.pdbx_strand_id
1 'polypeptide(L)'
;MKLSLQILAGLLIVGGIAYGVRIGGNNRDVAAEIAELESVVGRFEIENEDRVHIIAIENPQIAPEVRQRIDRVWQFAIYRPAGYDCKLHCSQFVASDGVRGLHGELGVSPTNSDRSTDTLTVSLVELDDRLDFFYSFSGFSGTLRSYPVRQSANSDALVVKTLVGNREPARSFDRDTVLSILKVYDPNSPAEAEIAGDTADTFTWASFVLCPASREQEFEALSSGDWQAGVSTAETTTRVAVPDWIAQGAQREK
;
A
#
# COMPACT_ATOMS: atom_id res chain seq x y z
N MET A 1 -5.00 35.85 -55.80
CA MET A 1 -4.93 34.38 -55.88
C MET A 1 -3.58 33.79 -55.45
N LYS A 2 -2.42 34.27 -55.93
CA LYS A 2 -1.11 33.70 -55.52
C LYS A 2 -0.79 33.89 -54.02
N LEU A 3 -1.07 35.07 -53.47
CA LEU A 3 -0.79 35.38 -52.06
C LEU A 3 -1.66 34.56 -51.08
N SER A 4 -2.94 34.36 -51.41
CA SER A 4 -3.88 33.58 -50.60
C SER A 4 -3.54 32.09 -50.56
N LEU A 5 -2.98 31.55 -51.66
CA LEU A 5 -2.51 30.17 -51.74
C LEU A 5 -1.24 29.95 -50.89
N GLN A 6 -0.35 30.95 -50.85
CA GLN A 6 0.88 30.90 -50.05
C GLN A 6 0.60 30.98 -48.55
N ILE A 7 -0.38 31.79 -48.13
CA ILE A 7 -0.81 31.87 -46.71
C ILE A 7 -1.44 30.56 -46.25
N LEU A 8 -2.29 29.93 -47.08
CA LEU A 8 -2.90 28.64 -46.76
C LEU A 8 -1.86 27.53 -46.62
N ALA A 9 -0.88 27.49 -47.53
CA ALA A 9 0.23 26.53 -47.45
C ALA A 9 1.08 26.73 -46.19
N GLY A 10 1.36 27.98 -45.81
CA GLY A 10 2.08 28.31 -44.56
C GLY A 10 1.33 27.83 -43.31
N LEU A 11 0.01 28.02 -43.25
CA LEU A 11 -0.82 27.56 -42.13
C LEU A 11 -0.87 26.04 -42.00
N LEU A 12 -0.92 25.30 -43.11
CA LEU A 12 -0.86 23.83 -43.09
C LEU A 12 0.49 23.31 -42.57
N ILE A 13 1.59 23.97 -42.93
CA ILE A 13 2.93 23.61 -42.44
C ILE A 13 3.03 23.86 -40.93
N VAL A 14 2.60 25.03 -40.45
CA VAL A 14 2.60 25.34 -39.00
C VAL A 14 1.68 24.40 -38.23
N GLY A 15 0.50 24.08 -38.77
CA GLY A 15 -0.41 23.10 -38.20
C GLY A 15 0.21 21.70 -38.13
N GLY A 16 0.91 21.27 -39.18
CA GLY A 16 1.65 20.01 -39.21
C GLY A 16 2.79 19.96 -38.18
N ILE A 17 3.54 21.06 -38.02
CA ILE A 17 4.60 21.17 -37.00
C ILE A 17 4.00 21.14 -35.59
N ALA A 18 2.93 21.90 -35.33
CA ALA A 18 2.27 21.91 -34.02
C ALA A 18 1.66 20.55 -33.67
N TYR A 19 1.05 19.87 -34.66
CA TYR A 19 0.53 18.52 -34.50
C TYR A 19 1.65 17.49 -34.25
N GLY A 20 2.77 17.62 -34.97
CA GLY A 20 3.96 16.79 -34.76
C GLY A 20 4.60 16.99 -33.38
N VAL A 21 4.66 18.23 -32.88
CA VAL A 21 5.12 18.55 -31.51
C VAL A 21 4.16 17.97 -30.47
N ARG A 22 2.84 18.07 -30.68
CA ARG A 22 1.84 17.50 -29.78
C ARG A 22 1.93 15.97 -29.72
N ILE A 23 2.07 15.29 -30.87
CA ILE A 23 2.29 13.84 -30.90
C ILE A 23 3.64 13.47 -30.29
N GLY A 24 4.69 14.27 -30.54
CA GLY A 24 6.01 14.05 -29.94
C GLY A 24 6.02 14.20 -28.42
N GLY A 25 5.20 15.10 -27.88
CA GLY A 25 4.94 15.22 -26.44
C GLY A 25 4.24 13.97 -25.89
N ASN A 26 3.12 13.58 -26.49
CA ASN A 26 2.39 12.37 -26.08
C ASN A 26 3.24 11.10 -26.19
N ASN A 27 4.12 10.99 -27.20
CA ASN A 27 5.03 9.85 -27.34
C ASN A 27 6.15 9.86 -26.29
N ARG A 28 6.58 11.04 -25.80
CA ARG A 28 7.52 11.13 -24.68
C ARG A 28 6.85 10.76 -23.37
N ASP A 29 5.60 11.18 -23.18
CA ASP A 29 4.82 10.82 -22.00
C ASP A 29 4.55 9.30 -21.98
N VAL A 30 4.15 8.72 -23.12
CA VAL A 30 4.01 7.26 -23.27
C VAL A 30 5.34 6.53 -23.14
N ALA A 31 6.45 7.07 -23.64
CA ALA A 31 7.77 6.46 -23.45
C ALA A 31 8.26 6.56 -22.00
N ALA A 32 7.91 7.62 -21.27
CA ALA A 32 8.18 7.76 -19.84
C ALA A 32 7.31 6.80 -19.03
N GLU A 33 6.03 6.67 -19.36
CA GLU A 33 5.12 5.67 -18.78
C GLU A 33 5.60 4.25 -19.05
N ILE A 34 6.06 3.94 -20.27
CA ILE A 34 6.64 2.63 -20.63
C ILE A 34 7.94 2.40 -19.87
N ALA A 35 8.88 3.35 -19.83
CA ALA A 35 10.14 3.20 -19.10
C ALA A 35 9.91 3.04 -17.59
N GLU A 36 8.87 3.68 -17.05
CA GLU A 36 8.48 3.52 -15.66
C GLU A 36 7.81 2.17 -15.38
N LEU A 37 6.88 1.74 -16.24
CA LEU A 37 6.28 0.40 -16.20
C LEU A 37 7.36 -0.68 -16.35
N GLU A 38 8.33 -0.51 -17.25
CA GLU A 38 9.49 -1.37 -17.43
C GLU A 38 10.42 -1.33 -16.20
N SER A 39 10.55 -0.19 -15.52
CA SER A 39 11.29 -0.12 -14.26
C SER A 39 10.60 -0.88 -13.12
N VAL A 40 9.26 -0.94 -13.13
CA VAL A 40 8.48 -1.70 -12.15
C VAL A 40 8.49 -3.19 -12.50
N VAL A 41 8.32 -3.53 -13.78
CA VAL A 41 8.36 -4.92 -14.29
C VAL A 41 9.77 -5.51 -14.20
N GLY A 42 10.82 -4.74 -14.47
CA GLY A 42 12.21 -5.17 -14.38
C GLY A 42 12.71 -5.39 -12.95
N ARG A 43 12.00 -4.86 -11.94
CA ARG A 43 12.24 -5.16 -10.52
C ARG A 43 11.34 -6.29 -9.99
N PHE A 44 10.42 -6.78 -10.81
CA PHE A 44 9.45 -7.81 -10.47
C PHE A 44 9.87 -9.17 -11.05
N GLU A 45 11.17 -9.49 -10.94
CA GLU A 45 11.66 -10.82 -11.29
C GLU A 45 11.16 -11.83 -10.25
N ILE A 46 10.22 -12.68 -10.68
CA ILE A 46 9.66 -13.75 -9.85
C ILE A 46 10.65 -14.91 -9.88
N GLU A 47 11.59 -14.92 -8.93
CA GLU A 47 12.56 -16.01 -8.80
C GLU A 47 11.92 -17.34 -8.39
N ASN A 48 10.86 -17.27 -7.58
CA ASN A 48 10.13 -18.42 -7.08
C ASN A 48 8.62 -18.23 -7.23
N GLU A 49 8.03 -18.88 -8.22
CA GLU A 49 6.60 -18.78 -8.53
C GLU A 49 5.69 -19.31 -7.42
N ASP A 50 6.25 -19.99 -6.43
CA ASP A 50 5.55 -20.48 -5.25
C ASP A 50 5.52 -19.51 -4.07
N ARG A 51 6.02 -18.29 -4.21
CA ARG A 51 6.03 -17.29 -3.14
C ARG A 51 5.19 -16.08 -3.48
N VAL A 52 4.76 -15.35 -2.47
CA VAL A 52 4.12 -14.04 -2.65
C VAL A 52 5.24 -13.03 -2.88
N HIS A 53 5.18 -12.26 -3.96
CA HIS A 53 6.17 -11.20 -4.22
C HIS A 53 5.53 -9.84 -4.14
N ILE A 54 6.16 -8.93 -3.42
CA ILE A 54 5.65 -7.56 -3.24
C ILE A 54 6.73 -6.57 -3.62
N ILE A 55 6.34 -5.53 -4.34
CA ILE A 55 7.19 -4.37 -4.62
C ILE A 55 6.41 -3.07 -4.43
N ALA A 56 7.08 -2.02 -3.95
CA ALA A 56 6.53 -0.68 -3.92
C ALA A 56 6.64 0.00 -5.30
N ILE A 57 5.55 0.60 -5.75
CA ILE A 57 5.50 1.44 -6.95
C ILE A 57 5.81 2.87 -6.53
N GLU A 58 6.94 3.41 -7.02
CA GLU A 58 7.49 4.68 -6.55
C GLU A 58 6.67 5.89 -7.00
N ASN A 59 6.34 5.99 -8.29
CA ASN A 59 5.46 7.05 -8.79
C ASN A 59 4.13 6.42 -9.23
N PRO A 60 3.16 6.35 -8.31
CA PRO A 60 1.84 5.83 -8.63
C PRO A 60 1.18 6.72 -9.70
N GLN A 61 0.76 6.10 -10.78
CA GLN A 61 0.08 6.76 -11.89
C GLN A 61 -1.35 7.10 -11.47
N ILE A 62 -1.60 8.39 -11.24
CA ILE A 62 -2.88 8.90 -10.74
C ILE A 62 -3.36 9.98 -11.67
N ALA A 63 -4.61 9.85 -12.10
CA ALA A 63 -5.24 10.82 -12.98
C ALA A 63 -5.14 12.24 -12.37
N PRO A 64 -4.74 13.26 -13.14
CA PRO A 64 -4.50 14.61 -12.62
C PRO A 64 -5.68 15.18 -11.83
N GLU A 65 -6.91 14.87 -12.22
CA GLU A 65 -8.14 15.27 -11.56
C GLU A 65 -8.31 14.67 -10.15
N VAL A 66 -7.76 13.47 -9.91
CA VAL A 66 -7.75 12.80 -8.60
C VAL A 66 -6.55 13.28 -7.79
N ARG A 67 -5.40 13.52 -8.43
CA ARG A 67 -4.17 13.94 -7.76
C ARG A 67 -4.33 15.22 -6.93
N GLN A 68 -5.20 16.12 -7.36
CA GLN A 68 -5.51 17.38 -6.64
C GLN A 68 -6.35 17.18 -5.37
N ARG A 69 -6.89 15.98 -5.15
CA ARG A 69 -7.81 15.65 -4.05
C ARG A 69 -7.23 14.66 -3.05
N ILE A 70 -5.97 14.29 -3.21
CA ILE A 70 -5.26 13.34 -2.36
C ILE A 70 -3.95 13.96 -1.89
N ASP A 71 -3.63 13.76 -0.62
CA ASP A 71 -2.42 14.30 -0.02
C ASP A 71 -1.26 13.31 -0.18
N ARG A 72 -1.56 12.02 0.04
CA ARG A 72 -0.57 10.94 -0.09
C ARG A 72 -1.14 9.72 -0.77
N VAL A 73 -0.26 8.94 -1.36
CA VAL A 73 -0.60 7.70 -2.06
C VAL A 73 0.56 6.71 -1.99
N TRP A 74 0.21 5.46 -1.77
CA TRP A 74 1.09 4.31 -1.80
C TRP A 74 0.50 3.29 -2.76
N GLN A 75 1.34 2.72 -3.61
CA GLN A 75 0.96 1.63 -4.50
C GLN A 75 1.94 0.47 -4.36
N PHE A 76 1.42 -0.74 -4.39
CA PHE A 76 2.20 -1.96 -4.32
C PHE A 76 1.72 -2.93 -5.39
N ALA A 77 2.65 -3.50 -6.16
CA ALA A 77 2.36 -4.65 -7.01
C ALA A 77 2.61 -5.93 -6.22
N ILE A 78 1.64 -6.84 -6.26
CA ILE A 78 1.59 -8.06 -5.45
C ILE A 78 1.35 -9.24 -6.38
N TYR A 79 2.34 -10.12 -6.51
CA TYR A 79 2.17 -11.40 -7.17
C TYR A 79 1.66 -12.41 -6.16
N ARG A 80 0.59 -13.10 -6.54
CA ARG A 80 -0.02 -14.19 -5.79
C ARG A 80 0.16 -15.49 -6.57
N PRO A 81 0.75 -16.53 -5.95
CA PRO A 81 0.78 -17.85 -6.56
C PRO A 81 -0.62 -18.43 -6.77
N ALA A 82 -0.74 -19.41 -7.66
CA ALA A 82 -2.02 -20.11 -7.87
C ALA A 82 -2.49 -20.77 -6.57
N GLY A 83 -3.80 -20.65 -6.28
CA GLY A 83 -4.41 -21.20 -5.07
C GLY A 83 -4.06 -20.43 -3.78
N TYR A 84 -3.43 -19.26 -3.88
CA TYR A 84 -3.20 -18.39 -2.74
C TYR A 84 -4.40 -17.47 -2.50
N ASP A 85 -5.27 -17.92 -1.62
CA ASP A 85 -6.38 -17.12 -1.12
C ASP A 85 -5.91 -16.19 0.00
N CYS A 86 -6.29 -14.93 -0.08
CA CYS A 86 -5.91 -13.92 0.91
C CYS A 86 -7.03 -12.92 1.16
N LYS A 87 -6.97 -12.25 2.31
CA LYS A 87 -7.84 -11.14 2.67
C LYS A 87 -7.00 -9.90 2.96
N LEU A 88 -7.54 -8.74 2.57
CA LEU A 88 -6.95 -7.46 2.94
C LEU A 88 -7.67 -6.98 4.20
N HIS A 89 -6.96 -6.96 5.31
CA HIS A 89 -7.46 -6.44 6.56
C HIS A 89 -6.99 -5.01 6.76
N CYS A 90 -7.91 -4.18 7.21
CA CYS A 90 -7.66 -2.79 7.50
C CYS A 90 -8.09 -2.46 8.91
N SER A 91 -7.27 -1.75 9.68
CA SER A 91 -7.61 -1.35 11.05
C SER A 91 -7.38 0.13 11.28
N GLN A 92 -8.10 0.69 12.26
CA GLN A 92 -7.97 2.07 12.75
C GLN A 92 -7.09 2.21 14.00
N PHE A 93 -6.52 1.11 14.51
CA PHE A 93 -5.61 1.12 15.64
C PHE A 93 -4.39 0.29 15.32
N VAL A 94 -3.22 0.75 15.74
CA VAL A 94 -1.94 0.08 15.46
C VAL A 94 -1.13 0.00 16.73
N ALA A 95 -0.75 -1.22 17.12
CA ALA A 95 0.28 -1.40 18.13
C ALA A 95 1.67 -1.08 17.57
N SER A 96 2.53 -0.43 18.36
CA SER A 96 3.91 -0.10 17.96
C SER A 96 4.74 -1.32 17.58
N ASP A 97 4.47 -2.47 18.21
CA ASP A 97 5.27 -3.68 18.17
C ASP A 97 4.79 -4.71 17.14
N GLY A 98 3.64 -4.51 16.47
CA GLY A 98 3.09 -5.60 15.67
C GLY A 98 1.68 -5.40 15.12
N VAL A 99 1.05 -6.53 14.80
CA VAL A 99 -0.29 -6.68 14.17
C VAL A 99 -1.37 -6.82 15.28
N ARG A 100 -1.07 -6.36 16.49
CA ARG A 100 -1.92 -6.49 17.68
C ARG A 100 -2.95 -5.38 17.76
N GLY A 101 -4.11 -5.69 18.33
CA GLY A 101 -5.16 -4.70 18.59
C GLY A 101 -5.80 -4.13 17.32
N LEU A 102 -5.72 -4.85 16.20
CA LEU A 102 -6.32 -4.45 14.95
C LEU A 102 -7.85 -4.59 15.03
N HIS A 103 -8.53 -3.51 15.40
CA HIS A 103 -9.99 -3.43 15.31
C HIS A 103 -10.36 -2.71 13.99
N GLY A 104 -11.15 -3.32 13.11
CA GLY A 104 -11.49 -2.69 11.82
C GLY A 104 -12.24 -3.55 10.80
N GLU A 105 -12.53 -2.95 9.64
CA GLU A 105 -13.29 -3.55 8.55
C GLU A 105 -12.50 -4.62 7.78
N LEU A 106 -13.17 -5.75 7.51
CA LEU A 106 -12.65 -6.82 6.67
C LEU A 106 -12.85 -6.51 5.18
N GLY A 107 -11.75 -6.44 4.43
CA GLY A 107 -11.76 -6.52 2.97
C GLY A 107 -11.63 -7.97 2.51
N VAL A 108 -12.68 -8.53 1.91
CA VAL A 108 -12.61 -9.85 1.26
C VAL A 108 -11.89 -9.69 -0.08
N SER A 109 -10.78 -10.41 -0.30
CA SER A 109 -10.27 -10.62 -1.66
C SER A 109 -10.91 -11.89 -2.22
N PRO A 110 -11.13 -11.98 -3.54
CA PRO A 110 -11.70 -13.18 -4.12
C PRO A 110 -10.66 -14.31 -4.07
N THR A 111 -11.15 -15.53 -3.86
CA THR A 111 -10.38 -16.75 -4.07
C THR A 111 -9.83 -16.75 -5.48
N ASN A 112 -8.52 -16.95 -5.64
CA ASN A 112 -7.90 -16.95 -6.97
C ASN A 112 -7.37 -18.34 -7.31
N SER A 113 -8.01 -18.98 -8.29
CA SER A 113 -7.59 -20.30 -8.75
C SER A 113 -6.30 -20.26 -9.56
N ASP A 114 -6.02 -19.12 -10.20
CA ASP A 114 -4.86 -18.90 -11.06
C ASP A 114 -3.82 -17.97 -10.41
N ARG A 115 -2.61 -17.97 -10.96
CA ARG A 115 -1.57 -16.99 -10.61
C ARG A 115 -2.05 -15.60 -11.00
N SER A 116 -1.87 -14.62 -10.12
CA SER A 116 -2.28 -13.25 -10.40
C SER A 116 -1.26 -12.23 -9.95
N THR A 117 -1.27 -11.09 -10.64
CA THR A 117 -0.62 -9.88 -10.17
C THR A 117 -1.70 -8.85 -9.90
N ASP A 118 -1.78 -8.38 -8.67
CA ASP A 118 -2.75 -7.41 -8.21
C ASP A 118 -2.04 -6.15 -7.72
N THR A 119 -2.67 -5.01 -7.92
CA THR A 119 -2.17 -3.74 -7.40
C THR A 119 -2.98 -3.35 -6.16
N LEU A 120 -2.30 -3.18 -5.04
CA LEU A 120 -2.86 -2.48 -3.88
C LEU A 120 -2.57 -0.99 -4.03
N THR A 121 -3.62 -0.18 -4.09
CA THR A 121 -3.51 1.29 -3.99
C THR A 121 -4.11 1.74 -2.67
N VAL A 122 -3.39 2.56 -1.93
CA VAL A 122 -3.87 3.24 -0.72
C VAL A 122 -3.63 4.73 -0.89
N SER A 123 -4.66 5.55 -0.76
CA SER A 123 -4.54 7.01 -0.75
C SER A 123 -5.07 7.59 0.55
N LEU A 124 -4.49 8.72 0.94
CA LEU A 124 -4.84 9.49 2.13
C LEU A 124 -5.35 10.86 1.71
N VAL A 125 -6.44 11.28 2.35
CA VAL A 125 -6.98 12.64 2.27
C VAL A 125 -7.01 13.23 3.68
N GLU A 126 -6.37 14.37 3.85
CA GLU A 126 -6.38 15.20 5.04
C GLU A 126 -7.56 16.17 4.94
N LEU A 127 -8.45 16.10 5.94
CA LEU A 127 -9.57 17.01 6.12
C LEU A 127 -9.37 17.75 7.45
N ASP A 128 -10.07 18.87 7.61
CA ASP A 128 -9.90 19.77 8.77
C ASP A 128 -9.98 19.05 10.14
N ASP A 129 -10.80 17.99 10.23
CA ASP A 129 -11.08 17.26 11.46
C ASP A 129 -10.68 15.77 11.44
N ARG A 130 -10.25 15.22 10.29
CA ARG A 130 -9.99 13.78 10.15
C ARG A 130 -9.08 13.43 8.98
N LEU A 131 -8.63 12.19 8.98
CA LEU A 131 -7.91 11.57 7.87
C LEU A 131 -8.78 10.46 7.26
N ASP A 132 -9.03 10.54 5.96
CA ASP A 132 -9.75 9.51 5.21
C ASP A 132 -8.76 8.72 4.35
N PHE A 133 -8.70 7.40 4.57
CA PHE A 133 -7.95 6.46 3.74
C PHE A 133 -8.89 5.79 2.75
N PHE A 134 -8.50 5.79 1.48
CA PHE A 134 -9.19 5.03 0.42
C PHE A 134 -8.25 3.94 -0.05
N TYR A 135 -8.79 2.74 -0.30
CA TYR A 135 -7.99 1.65 -0.81
C TYR A 135 -8.68 0.91 -1.94
N SER A 136 -7.87 0.29 -2.79
CA SER A 136 -8.31 -0.61 -3.85
C SER A 136 -7.34 -1.79 -3.97
N PHE A 137 -7.87 -3.01 -4.02
CA PHE A 137 -7.11 -4.24 -4.15
C PHE A 137 -7.94 -5.34 -4.82
N SER A 138 -7.41 -5.95 -5.89
CA SER A 138 -8.05 -7.08 -6.60
C SER A 138 -9.53 -6.84 -6.97
N GLY A 139 -9.85 -5.62 -7.41
CA GLY A 139 -11.22 -5.23 -7.79
C GLY A 139 -12.14 -4.84 -6.63
N PHE A 140 -11.66 -4.93 -5.38
CA PHE A 140 -12.35 -4.43 -4.20
C PHE A 140 -11.85 -3.04 -3.85
N SER A 141 -12.72 -2.18 -3.36
CA SER A 141 -12.34 -0.87 -2.83
C SER A 141 -13.10 -0.56 -1.56
N GLY A 142 -12.54 0.31 -0.73
CA GLY A 142 -13.14 0.70 0.54
C GLY A 142 -12.59 2.02 1.05
N THR A 143 -13.13 2.45 2.19
CA THR A 143 -12.76 3.69 2.84
C THR A 143 -12.64 3.46 4.34
N LEU A 144 -11.47 3.72 4.92
CA LEU A 144 -11.31 3.83 6.36
C LEU A 144 -11.25 5.29 6.75
N ARG A 145 -12.08 5.67 7.71
CA ARG A 145 -12.08 7.01 8.28
C ARG A 145 -11.39 6.96 9.63
N SER A 146 -10.48 7.88 9.89
CA SER A 146 -9.91 8.04 11.24
C SER A 146 -10.96 8.59 12.20
N TYR A 147 -10.71 8.40 13.51
CA TYR A 147 -11.38 9.21 14.53
C TYR A 147 -11.03 10.70 14.37
N PRO A 148 -11.88 11.61 14.86
CA PRO A 148 -11.61 13.04 14.78
C PRO A 148 -10.27 13.37 15.47
N VAL A 149 -9.36 13.97 14.72
CA VAL A 149 -8.03 14.30 15.23
C VAL A 149 -8.16 15.59 16.04
N ARG A 150 -7.80 15.54 17.32
CA ARG A 150 -8.01 16.65 18.27
C ARG A 150 -7.17 17.91 17.95
N GLN A 151 -6.20 17.79 17.06
CA GLN A 151 -5.41 18.88 16.49
C GLN A 151 -5.34 18.64 14.98
N SER A 152 -5.34 19.71 14.18
CA SER A 152 -5.25 19.65 12.71
C SER A 152 -4.21 18.59 12.31
N ALA A 153 -4.68 17.51 11.69
CA ALA A 153 -3.95 16.27 11.51
C ALA A 153 -2.85 16.42 10.45
N ASN A 154 -1.78 17.16 10.76
CA ASN A 154 -0.72 17.41 9.79
C ASN A 154 -0.17 16.09 9.25
N SER A 155 -0.45 15.80 7.98
CA SER A 155 -0.02 14.56 7.33
C SER A 155 1.52 14.42 7.31
N ASP A 156 2.27 15.49 7.50
CA ASP A 156 3.73 15.44 7.62
C ASP A 156 4.24 14.93 8.97
N ALA A 157 3.41 14.94 10.01
CA ALA A 157 3.76 14.37 11.32
C ALA A 157 3.51 12.85 11.39
N LEU A 158 2.88 12.26 10.37
CA LEU A 158 2.55 10.85 10.32
C LEU A 158 3.81 9.99 10.17
N VAL A 159 3.96 8.96 11.00
CA VAL A 159 4.95 7.91 10.79
C VAL A 159 4.40 6.89 9.79
N VAL A 160 5.10 6.71 8.68
CA VAL A 160 4.74 5.77 7.63
C VAL A 160 5.76 4.63 7.62
N LYS A 161 5.27 3.38 7.62
CA LYS A 161 6.09 2.18 7.56
C LYS A 161 5.53 1.22 6.51
N THR A 162 6.38 0.83 5.57
CA THR A 162 6.04 -0.12 4.52
C THR A 162 6.82 -1.43 4.70
N LEU A 163 6.24 -2.55 4.24
CA LEU A 163 6.91 -3.84 4.24
C LEU A 163 8.10 -3.90 3.27
N VAL A 164 7.97 -3.16 2.16
CA VAL A 164 8.95 -3.04 1.07
C VAL A 164 9.29 -1.57 0.91
N GLY A 165 10.58 -1.26 0.79
CA GLY A 165 11.06 0.11 0.59
C GLY A 165 10.85 0.60 -0.83
N ASN A 166 10.80 1.92 -1.00
CA ASN A 166 10.85 2.52 -2.33
C ASN A 166 12.23 2.25 -2.93
N ARG A 167 12.27 1.84 -4.21
CA ARG A 167 13.49 1.49 -4.98
C ARG A 167 14.18 0.18 -4.57
N GLU A 168 13.60 -0.59 -3.66
CA GLU A 168 14.06 -1.95 -3.39
C GLU A 168 13.56 -2.92 -4.47
N PRO A 169 14.29 -4.02 -4.72
CA PRO A 169 13.77 -5.11 -5.54
C PRO A 169 12.53 -5.75 -4.88
N ALA A 170 11.79 -6.54 -5.65
CA ALA A 170 10.69 -7.32 -5.09
C ALA A 170 11.18 -8.17 -3.90
N ARG A 171 10.40 -8.19 -2.81
CA ARG A 171 10.63 -9.08 -1.68
C ARG A 171 9.68 -10.26 -1.77
N SER A 172 10.21 -11.45 -1.57
CA SER A 172 9.45 -12.70 -1.59
C SER A 172 9.13 -13.18 -0.18
N PHE A 173 7.90 -13.61 0.01
CA PHE A 173 7.37 -14.11 1.28
C PHE A 173 6.69 -15.45 1.10
N ASP A 174 6.64 -16.24 2.17
CA ASP A 174 6.01 -17.55 2.12
C ASP A 174 4.48 -17.41 2.06
N ARG A 175 3.81 -18.39 1.43
CA ARG A 175 2.35 -18.40 1.21
C ARG A 175 1.52 -18.51 2.48
N ASP A 176 2.14 -18.72 3.64
CA ASP A 176 1.45 -18.83 4.92
C ASP A 176 1.83 -17.71 5.89
N THR A 177 2.50 -16.66 5.37
CA THR A 177 2.95 -15.51 6.14
C THR A 177 1.88 -14.41 6.15
N VAL A 178 1.58 -13.84 7.31
CA VAL A 178 0.76 -12.62 7.42
C VAL A 178 1.66 -11.40 7.14
N LEU A 179 1.25 -10.56 6.19
CA LEU A 179 2.08 -9.48 5.65
C LEU A 179 1.49 -8.11 5.98
N SER A 180 2.14 -7.35 6.86
CA SER A 180 1.76 -5.97 7.16
C SER A 180 2.32 -5.00 6.12
N ILE A 181 1.59 -4.78 5.03
CA ILE A 181 2.08 -4.05 3.84
C ILE A 181 2.36 -2.57 4.16
N LEU A 182 1.41 -1.90 4.82
CA LEU A 182 1.50 -0.48 5.13
C LEU A 182 0.94 -0.23 6.54
N LYS A 183 1.70 0.48 7.35
CA LYS A 183 1.25 1.09 8.60
C LYS A 183 1.48 2.58 8.53
N VAL A 184 0.49 3.35 8.90
CA VAL A 184 0.59 4.80 9.08
C VAL A 184 0.15 5.06 10.51
N TYR A 185 0.88 5.83 11.33
CA TYR A 185 0.47 6.15 12.70
C TYR A 185 0.96 7.51 13.26
N ASP A 186 0.21 8.11 14.21
CA ASP A 186 0.59 9.36 14.91
C ASP A 186 1.54 8.90 15.98
N PRO A 187 2.77 9.42 16.03
CA PRO A 187 3.56 9.22 17.22
C PRO A 187 2.98 9.96 18.44
N ASN A 188 2.11 10.97 18.26
CA ASN A 188 1.57 11.81 19.33
C ASN A 188 0.18 11.40 19.81
N SER A 189 -0.37 10.28 19.33
CA SER A 189 -1.65 9.74 19.79
C SER A 189 -1.52 8.42 20.57
N PRO A 190 -0.54 8.24 21.47
CA PRO A 190 -0.47 7.01 22.24
C PRO A 190 -1.70 6.89 23.14
N ALA A 191 -2.33 5.73 23.10
CA ALA A 191 -3.36 5.30 24.02
C ALA A 191 -2.94 3.93 24.56
N GLU A 192 -2.88 3.81 25.89
CA GLU A 192 -2.73 2.52 26.53
C GLU A 192 -3.98 1.70 26.26
N ALA A 193 -3.80 0.54 25.62
CA ALA A 193 -4.86 -0.44 25.46
C ALA A 193 -4.41 -1.74 26.14
N GLU A 194 -5.34 -2.36 26.85
CA GLU A 194 -5.15 -3.73 27.32
C GLU A 194 -5.47 -4.68 26.17
N ILE A 195 -4.44 -5.37 25.67
CA ILE A 195 -4.52 -6.35 24.60
C ILE A 195 -3.96 -7.64 25.18
N ALA A 196 -4.74 -8.73 25.20
CA ALA A 196 -4.31 -10.01 25.78
C ALA A 196 -4.03 -10.01 27.30
N GLY A 197 -4.46 -9.00 28.04
CA GLY A 197 -4.05 -8.80 29.43
C GLY A 197 -2.67 -8.16 29.59
N ASP A 198 -2.01 -7.78 28.48
CA ASP A 198 -0.81 -6.95 28.46
C ASP A 198 -1.20 -5.51 28.10
N THR A 199 -0.56 -4.53 28.74
CA THR A 199 -0.70 -3.11 28.37
C THR A 199 0.23 -2.80 27.21
N ALA A 200 -0.33 -2.32 26.10
CA ALA A 200 0.44 -1.91 24.93
C ALA A 200 0.10 -0.47 24.52
N ASP A 201 1.11 0.25 24.06
CA ASP A 201 0.93 1.54 23.39
C ASP A 201 0.28 1.31 22.03
N THR A 202 -0.96 1.74 21.90
CA THR A 202 -1.69 1.78 20.63
C THR A 202 -1.74 3.20 20.09
N PHE A 203 -1.75 3.30 18.78
CA PHE A 203 -1.81 4.57 18.06
C PHE A 203 -3.03 4.52 17.11
N THR A 204 -3.81 5.60 17.07
CA THR A 204 -5.10 5.74 16.35
C THR A 204 -5.04 5.76 14.82
N TRP A 205 -4.60 4.73 14.10
CA TRP A 205 -4.36 4.86 12.65
C TRP A 205 -4.51 3.62 11.76
N ALA A 206 -4.21 3.78 10.47
CA ALA A 206 -4.42 2.79 9.43
C ALA A 206 -3.28 1.75 9.32
N SER A 207 -3.65 0.46 9.41
CA SER A 207 -2.78 -0.66 9.02
C SER A 207 -3.45 -1.49 7.94
N PHE A 208 -2.72 -1.81 6.88
CA PHE A 208 -3.14 -2.65 5.76
C PHE A 208 -2.36 -3.95 5.77
N VAL A 209 -3.06 -5.05 5.99
CA VAL A 209 -2.46 -6.38 6.20
C VAL A 209 -3.02 -7.36 5.19
N LEU A 210 -2.14 -8.08 4.50
CA LEU A 210 -2.52 -9.23 3.68
C LEU A 210 -2.43 -10.49 4.52
N CYS A 211 -3.56 -11.14 4.77
CA CYS A 211 -3.63 -12.39 5.51
C CYS A 211 -3.98 -13.55 4.57
N PRO A 212 -3.20 -14.64 4.50
CA PRO A 212 -3.65 -15.83 3.80
C PRO A 212 -4.87 -16.43 4.50
N ALA A 213 -5.81 -16.97 3.72
CA ALA A 213 -7.05 -17.55 4.26
C ALA A 213 -6.77 -18.73 5.22
N SER A 214 -5.67 -19.45 4.99
CA SER A 214 -5.20 -20.54 5.87
C SER A 214 -4.78 -20.10 7.27
N ARG A 215 -4.58 -18.78 7.49
CA ARG A 215 -4.14 -18.18 8.75
C ARG A 215 -5.17 -17.23 9.36
N GLU A 216 -6.41 -17.24 8.87
CA GLU A 216 -7.42 -16.28 9.32
C GLU A 216 -7.71 -16.41 10.81
N GLN A 217 -7.74 -17.64 11.36
CA GLN A 217 -7.94 -17.84 12.80
C GLN A 217 -6.78 -17.30 13.63
N GLU A 218 -5.54 -17.53 13.20
CA GLU A 218 -4.36 -16.97 13.88
C GLU A 218 -4.34 -15.44 13.78
N PHE A 219 -4.76 -14.88 12.65
CA PHE A 219 -4.88 -13.44 12.48
C PHE A 219 -5.96 -12.85 13.39
N GLU A 220 -7.13 -13.48 13.48
CA GLU A 220 -8.21 -13.07 14.39
C GLU A 220 -7.74 -13.07 15.85
N ALA A 221 -7.00 -14.10 16.27
CA ALA A 221 -6.40 -14.16 17.61
C ALA A 221 -5.33 -13.07 17.83
N LEU A 222 -4.51 -12.78 16.81
CA LEU A 222 -3.56 -11.67 16.84
C LEU A 222 -4.26 -10.31 16.95
N SER A 223 -5.36 -10.13 16.20
CA SER A 223 -6.07 -8.86 16.12
C SER A 223 -6.90 -8.58 17.37
N SER A 224 -7.54 -9.60 17.95
CA SER A 224 -8.28 -9.47 19.21
C SER A 224 -7.38 -9.41 20.44
N GLY A 225 -6.14 -9.87 20.32
CA GLY A 225 -5.27 -10.07 21.46
C GLY A 225 -5.59 -11.32 22.27
N ASP A 226 -6.49 -12.22 21.84
CA ASP A 226 -6.75 -13.46 22.59
C ASP A 226 -5.65 -14.51 22.34
N TRP A 227 -4.48 -14.34 22.97
CA TRP A 227 -3.30 -15.20 22.79
C TRP A 227 -3.36 -16.54 23.55
N GLN A 228 -4.47 -16.88 24.23
CA GLN A 228 -4.56 -18.11 25.03
C GLN A 228 -4.69 -19.42 24.23
N ALA A 229 -4.69 -19.37 22.90
CA ALA A 229 -4.82 -20.56 22.04
C ALA A 229 -3.46 -21.11 21.55
N GLY A 230 -2.50 -21.39 22.44
CA GLY A 230 -1.39 -22.31 22.14
C GLY A 230 -0.38 -21.90 21.04
N VAL A 231 -0.37 -20.64 20.62
CA VAL A 231 0.57 -20.14 19.61
C VAL A 231 1.81 -19.58 20.32
N SER A 232 2.99 -20.16 20.07
CA SER A 232 4.23 -19.67 20.70
C SER A 232 4.64 -18.31 20.11
N THR A 233 4.98 -17.36 20.99
CA THR A 233 5.40 -15.99 20.62
C THR A 233 6.65 -15.98 19.74
N ALA A 234 7.51 -16.99 19.81
CA ALA A 234 8.70 -17.08 18.97
C ALA A 234 8.38 -17.54 17.54
N GLU A 235 7.45 -18.47 17.34
CA GLU A 235 7.14 -18.97 15.99
C GLU A 235 6.27 -18.02 15.18
N THR A 236 5.38 -17.26 15.82
CA THR A 236 4.46 -16.36 15.09
C THR A 236 5.06 -15.00 14.81
N THR A 237 5.93 -14.47 15.67
CA THR A 237 6.77 -13.33 15.30
C THR A 237 7.74 -13.68 14.17
N THR A 238 8.08 -14.97 13.99
CA THR A 238 8.86 -15.47 12.84
C THR A 238 8.01 -15.63 11.56
N ARG A 239 6.69 -15.80 11.68
CA ARG A 239 5.76 -16.02 10.55
C ARG A 239 4.86 -14.83 10.20
N VAL A 240 4.97 -13.73 10.94
CA VAL A 240 4.56 -12.42 10.48
C VAL A 240 5.81 -11.79 9.89
N ALA A 241 5.79 -11.40 8.62
CA ALA A 241 6.90 -10.63 8.07
C ALA A 241 6.85 -9.24 8.70
N VAL A 242 7.58 -9.10 9.80
CA VAL A 242 7.74 -7.84 10.50
C VAL A 242 8.95 -7.14 9.89
N PRO A 243 8.81 -5.89 9.40
CA PRO A 243 9.95 -5.18 8.85
C PRO A 243 11.09 -5.02 9.89
N ASP A 244 12.34 -5.08 9.42
CA ASP A 244 13.57 -5.29 10.21
C ASP A 244 13.79 -4.33 11.40
N TRP A 245 13.08 -3.21 11.47
CA TRP A 245 13.15 -2.25 12.56
C TRP A 245 12.53 -2.73 13.87
N ILE A 246 11.68 -3.77 13.88
CA ILE A 246 11.17 -4.38 15.13
C ILE A 246 12.27 -5.21 15.82
N ALA A 247 13.13 -5.88 15.05
CA ALA A 247 14.30 -6.55 15.61
C ALA A 247 15.29 -5.55 16.26
N GLN A 248 15.31 -4.31 15.78
CA GLN A 248 16.18 -3.24 16.31
C GLN A 248 15.57 -2.49 17.50
N GLY A 249 14.24 -2.43 17.62
CA GLY A 249 13.55 -1.85 18.78
C GLY A 249 13.80 -2.65 20.07
N ALA A 250 13.82 -3.98 19.97
CA ALA A 250 14.08 -4.87 21.10
C ALA A 250 15.54 -4.83 21.62
N GLN A 251 16.47 -4.20 20.89
CA GLN A 251 17.87 -4.04 21.31
C GLN A 251 18.20 -2.68 21.93
N ARG A 252 17.26 -1.73 21.97
CA ARG A 252 17.50 -0.39 22.56
C ARG A 252 17.11 -0.25 24.02
N GLU A 253 16.62 -1.31 24.66
CA GLU A 253 16.34 -1.35 26.10
C GLU A 253 17.19 -2.40 26.83
N LYS A 254 18.52 -2.34 26.64
CA LYS A 254 19.49 -2.90 27.59
C LYS A 254 20.64 -1.94 27.82
#